data_AF-A0A2T0WYC6-F1
#
_entry.id   AF-A0A2T0WYC6-F1
#
_cell.length_a   1.000
_cell.length_b   1.000
_cell.length_c   1.000
_cell.angle_alpha   90.00
_cell.angle_beta   90.00
_cell.angle_gamma   90.00
#
_symmetry.space_group_name_H-M   'P 1'
#
loop_
_entity.id
_entity.type
_entity.pdbx_description
1 polymer ?
#
loop_
_entity_poly.entity_id
_entity_poly.type
_entity_poly.pdbx_seq_one_letter_code
_entity_poly.pdbx_strand_id
1 'polypeptide(L)'
;MMFRISFGLAVLTAALHILVGTFDTLAPMLNADLPEAVRGTLHACWHMVSLFLAVSAWCIWRRHPAAPVLAGMWVASALVFVMVAVWQGGAGGLLVLPQWSLLALTGALYLWANRAAL
;
A
#
# COMPACT_ATOMS: atom_id res chain seq x y z
N MET A 1 -14.24 5.39 -16.36
CA MET A 1 -14.32 6.11 -15.07
C MET A 1 -13.51 5.43 -13.96
N MET A 2 -13.76 4.15 -13.68
CA MET A 2 -13.12 3.41 -12.58
C MET A 2 -11.57 3.37 -12.62
N PHE A 3 -10.97 3.26 -13.81
CA PHE A 3 -9.51 3.36 -13.96
C PHE A 3 -8.92 4.70 -13.48
N ARG A 4 -9.62 5.82 -13.73
CA ARG A 4 -9.16 7.15 -13.30
C ARG A 4 -9.25 7.30 -11.78
N ILE A 5 -10.28 6.71 -11.18
CA ILE A 5 -10.45 6.68 -9.73
C ILE A 5 -9.35 5.82 -9.10
N SER A 6 -9.12 4.61 -9.60
CA SER A 6 -8.04 3.74 -9.13
C SER A 6 -6.66 4.42 -9.26
N PHE A 7 -6.37 5.06 -10.39
CA PHE A 7 -5.14 5.85 -10.55
C PHE A 7 -5.02 6.96 -9.50
N GLY A 8 -6.07 7.75 -9.31
CA GLY A 8 -6.08 8.83 -8.32
C GLY A 8 -5.85 8.32 -6.90
N LEU A 9 -6.49 7.21 -6.53
CA LEU A 9 -6.27 6.56 -5.24
C LEU A 9 -4.86 5.98 -5.11
N ALA A 10 -4.28 5.45 -6.20
CA ALA A 10 -2.92 4.93 -6.20
C ALA A 10 -1.90 6.04 -5.91
N VAL A 11 -2.04 7.19 -6.59
CA VAL A 11 -1.20 8.38 -6.36
C VAL A 11 -1.40 8.91 -4.95
N LEU A 12 -2.64 9.03 -4.49
CA LEU A 12 -2.93 9.48 -3.12
C LEU A 12 -2.31 8.55 -2.08
N THR A 13 -2.44 7.23 -2.24
CA THR A 13 -1.88 6.24 -1.32
C THR A 13 -0.36 6.31 -1.29
N ALA A 14 0.29 6.42 -2.45
CA ALA A 14 1.73 6.59 -2.54
C ALA A 14 2.20 7.89 -1.85
N ALA A 15 1.48 8.99 -2.06
CA ALA A 15 1.78 10.26 -1.43
C ALA A 15 1.59 10.22 0.10
N LEU A 16 0.49 9.63 0.59
CA LEU A 16 0.25 9.46 2.02
C LEU A 16 1.31 8.57 2.67
N HIS A 17 1.67 7.46 2.03
CA HIS A 17 2.77 6.59 2.49
C HIS A 17 4.07 7.38 2.60
N ILE A 18 4.50 8.04 1.53
CA ILE A 18 5.80 8.73 1.49
C ILE A 18 5.83 9.96 2.40
N LEU A 19 4.78 10.77 2.43
CA LEU A 19 4.79 12.06 3.13
C LEU A 19 4.30 11.92 4.56
N VAL A 20 3.06 11.47 4.75
CA VAL A 20 2.43 11.38 6.08
C VAL A 20 3.04 10.23 6.87
N GLY A 21 3.15 9.05 6.24
CA GLY A 21 3.69 7.87 6.86
C GLY A 21 5.17 8.02 7.27
N THR A 22 5.94 8.90 6.61
CA THR A 22 7.31 9.17 7.03
C THR A 22 7.35 9.77 8.44
N PHE A 23 6.44 10.68 8.76
CA PHE A 23 6.37 11.30 10.08
C PHE A 23 5.65 10.44 11.10
N ASP A 24 4.57 9.75 10.69
CA ASP A 24 3.70 9.01 11.60
C ASP A 24 4.19 7.58 11.89
N THR A 25 4.92 6.95 10.96
CA THR A 25 5.35 5.55 11.07
C THR A 25 6.85 5.38 10.98
N LEU A 26 7.50 5.90 9.92
CA LEU A 26 8.94 5.68 9.70
C LEU A 26 9.78 6.35 10.79
N ALA A 27 9.56 7.63 11.07
CA ALA A 27 10.37 8.38 12.02
C ALA A 27 10.28 7.81 13.46
N PRO A 28 9.10 7.46 14.00
CA PRO A 28 9.01 6.76 15.28
C PRO A 28 9.74 5.41 15.28
N MET A 29 9.64 4.64 14.20
CA MET A 29 10.35 3.35 14.07
C MET A 29 11.88 3.54 14.06
N LEU A 30 12.40 4.56 13.35
CA LEU A 30 13.83 4.85 13.30
C LEU A 30 14.39 5.36 14.64
N ASN A 31 13.55 6.03 15.43
CA ASN A 31 13.93 6.54 16.76
C ASN A 31 13.73 5.52 17.90
N ALA A 32 13.10 4.37 17.62
CA ALA A 32 12.97 3.30 18.59
C ALA A 32 14.33 2.65 18.89
N ASP A 33 14.48 2.12 20.11
CA ASP A 33 15.68 1.40 20.55
C ASP A 33 15.76 0.00 19.91
N LEU A 34 16.11 -0.01 18.63
CA LEU A 34 16.24 -1.20 17.80
C LEU A 34 17.72 -1.47 17.47
N PRO A 35 18.13 -2.75 17.37
CA PRO A 35 19.41 -3.11 16.79
C PRO A 35 19.56 -2.51 15.38
N GLU A 36 20.77 -2.05 15.06
CA GLU A 36 21.04 -1.33 13.81
C GLU A 36 20.60 -2.09 12.57
N ALA A 37 20.87 -3.41 12.51
CA ALA A 37 20.46 -4.26 11.40
C ALA A 37 18.93 -4.31 11.22
N VAL A 38 18.16 -4.33 12.31
CA VAL A 38 16.69 -4.36 12.26
C VAL A 38 16.16 -3.01 11.78
N ARG A 39 16.66 -1.91 12.35
CA ARG A 39 16.29 -0.55 11.95
C ARG A 39 16.60 -0.29 10.47
N GLY A 40 17.80 -0.67 10.02
CA GLY A 40 18.21 -0.54 8.62
C GLY A 40 17.33 -1.36 7.67
N THR A 41 16.96 -2.59 8.06
CA THR A 41 16.07 -3.46 7.27
C THR A 41 14.68 -2.84 7.12
N LEU A 42 14.08 -2.37 8.22
CA LEU A 42 12.76 -1.73 8.17
C LEU A 42 12.77 -0.44 7.36
N HIS A 43 13.84 0.35 7.43
CA HIS A 43 14.03 1.54 6.60
C HIS A 43 14.14 1.20 5.12
N ALA A 44 14.85 0.12 4.75
CA ALA A 44 14.91 -0.34 3.37
C ALA A 44 13.54 -0.81 2.87
N CYS A 45 12.82 -1.62 3.67
CA CYS A 45 11.48 -2.09 3.36
C CYS A 45 10.50 -0.92 3.12
N TRP A 46 10.61 0.15 3.91
CA TRP A 46 9.82 1.37 3.70
C TRP A 46 9.95 1.93 2.28
N HIS A 47 11.19 2.10 1.81
CA HIS A 47 11.47 2.64 0.47
C HIS A 47 11.12 1.67 -0.65
N MET A 48 11.25 0.36 -0.41
CA MET A 48 10.76 -0.65 -1.36
C MET A 48 9.25 -0.54 -1.57
N VAL A 49 8.48 -0.33 -0.49
CA VAL A 49 7.03 -0.09 -0.58
C VAL A 49 6.74 1.23 -1.30
N SER A 50 7.47 2.31 -0.98
CA SER A 50 7.34 3.60 -1.69
C SER A 50 7.54 3.44 -3.19
N LEU A 51 8.58 2.72 -3.61
CA LEU A 51 8.87 2.44 -5.02
C LEU A 51 7.76 1.61 -5.66
N PHE A 52 7.31 0.55 -4.99
CA PHE A 52 6.21 -0.29 -5.45
C PHE A 52 4.94 0.54 -5.70
N LEU A 53 4.54 1.39 -4.74
CA LEU A 53 3.35 2.23 -4.86
C LEU A 53 3.48 3.24 -6.00
N ALA A 54 4.62 3.91 -6.12
CA ALA A 54 4.85 4.90 -7.18
C ALA A 54 4.88 4.27 -8.58
N VAL A 55 5.62 3.16 -8.76
CA VAL A 55 5.72 2.45 -10.04
C VAL A 55 4.37 1.85 -10.43
N SER A 56 3.64 1.26 -9.48
CA SER A 56 2.32 0.69 -9.77
C SER A 56 1.30 1.76 -10.14
N ALA A 57 1.30 2.94 -9.51
CA ALA A 57 0.47 4.07 -9.92
C ALA A 57 0.77 4.49 -11.37
N TRP A 58 2.05 4.53 -11.76
CA TRP A 58 2.45 4.79 -13.15
C TRP A 58 1.99 3.69 -14.11
N CYS A 59 2.14 2.42 -13.75
CA CYS A 59 1.65 1.30 -14.56
C CYS A 59 0.12 1.35 -14.74
N ILE A 60 -0.63 1.68 -13.69
CA ILE A 60 -2.09 1.85 -13.73
C ILE A 60 -2.48 2.98 -14.68
N TRP A 61 -1.80 4.13 -14.62
CA TRP A 61 -2.01 5.23 -15.58
C TRP A 61 -1.78 4.74 -17.01
N ARG A 62 -0.62 4.14 -17.27
CA ARG A 62 -0.24 3.68 -18.62
C ARG A 62 -1.06 2.47 -19.11
N ARG A 63 -1.91 1.88 -18.27
CA ARG A 63 -2.58 0.60 -18.53
C ARG A 63 -1.58 -0.48 -18.96
N HIS A 64 -0.42 -0.47 -18.33
CA HIS A 64 0.69 -1.37 -18.65
C HIS A 64 0.25 -2.85 -18.45
N PRO A 65 0.73 -3.82 -19.25
CA PRO A 65 0.37 -5.24 -19.08
C PRO A 65 0.62 -5.81 -17.68
N ALA A 66 1.57 -5.23 -16.92
CA ALA A 66 1.86 -5.62 -15.54
C ALA A 66 0.84 -5.07 -14.51
N ALA A 67 0.02 -4.09 -14.88
CA ALA A 67 -0.87 -3.39 -13.95
C ALA A 67 -1.90 -4.30 -13.25
N PRO A 68 -2.47 -5.36 -13.88
CA PRO A 68 -3.35 -6.28 -13.16
C PRO A 68 -2.62 -7.06 -12.07
N VAL A 69 -1.41 -7.54 -12.33
CA VAL A 69 -0.59 -8.25 -11.32
C VAL A 69 -0.27 -7.31 -10.17
N LEU A 70 0.16 -6.08 -10.47
CA LEU A 70 0.43 -5.07 -9.46
C LEU A 70 -0.84 -4.75 -8.66
N ALA A 71 -1.99 -4.54 -9.30
CA ALA A 71 -3.26 -4.34 -8.60
C ALA A 71 -3.64 -5.53 -7.69
N GLY A 72 -3.34 -6.77 -8.11
CA GLY A 72 -3.44 -7.95 -7.26
C GLY A 72 -2.55 -7.86 -6.02
N MET A 73 -1.31 -7.38 -6.17
CA MET A 73 -0.41 -7.14 -5.03
C MET A 73 -0.95 -6.06 -4.09
N TRP A 74 -1.66 -5.04 -4.58
CA TRP A 74 -2.33 -4.05 -3.71
C TRP A 74 -3.41 -4.72 -2.84
N VAL A 75 -4.25 -5.58 -3.43
CA VAL A 75 -5.27 -6.33 -2.69
C VAL A 75 -4.64 -7.29 -1.70
N ALA A 76 -3.61 -8.04 -2.10
CA ALA A 76 -2.88 -8.94 -1.21
C ALA A 76 -2.23 -8.18 -0.04
N SER A 77 -1.64 -7.01 -0.29
CA SER A 77 -1.06 -6.16 0.76
C SER A 77 -2.14 -5.67 1.72
N ALA A 78 -3.33 -5.32 1.22
CA ALA A 78 -4.46 -4.96 2.07
C ALA A 78 -4.85 -6.11 3.01
N LEU A 79 -4.88 -7.35 2.50
CA LEU A 79 -5.15 -8.53 3.32
C LEU A 79 -4.09 -8.73 4.41
N VAL A 80 -2.81 -8.48 4.10
CA VAL A 80 -1.74 -8.50 5.12
C VAL A 80 -2.01 -7.49 6.23
N PHE A 81 -2.39 -6.26 5.89
CA PHE A 81 -2.76 -5.26 6.90
C PHE A 81 -3.98 -5.68 7.72
N VAL A 82 -5.02 -6.26 7.10
CA VAL A 82 -6.18 -6.80 7.83
C VAL A 82 -5.75 -7.88 8.81
N MET A 83 -4.94 -8.85 8.37
CA MET A 83 -4.48 -9.96 9.21
C MET A 83 -3.66 -9.44 10.39
N VAL A 84 -2.70 -8.55 10.16
CA VAL A 84 -1.84 -7.99 11.21
C VAL A 84 -2.66 -7.15 12.20
N ALA A 85 -3.57 -6.30 11.70
CA ALA A 85 -4.45 -5.48 12.52
C ALA A 85 -5.34 -6.31 13.44
N VAL A 86 -5.98 -7.35 12.88
CA VAL A 86 -6.83 -8.26 13.65
C VAL A 86 -6.01 -9.07 14.65
N TRP A 87 -4.83 -9.53 14.27
CA TRP A 87 -3.96 -10.28 15.16
C TRP A 87 -3.49 -9.45 16.38
N GLN A 88 -3.17 -8.17 16.18
CA GLN A 88 -2.67 -7.30 17.25
C GLN A 88 -3.77 -6.68 18.12
N GLY A 89 -4.95 -6.38 17.54
CA GLY A 89 -5.98 -5.58 18.22
C GLY A 89 -7.42 -6.03 17.98
N GLY A 90 -7.63 -7.22 17.42
CA GLY A 90 -8.96 -7.71 17.03
C GLY A 90 -9.62 -6.80 15.99
N ALA A 91 -10.95 -6.77 15.95
CA ALA A 91 -11.69 -5.93 15.01
C ALA A 91 -11.37 -4.43 15.16
N GLY A 92 -11.10 -3.97 16.39
CA GLY A 92 -10.70 -2.58 16.66
C GLY A 92 -9.36 -2.20 16.04
N GLY A 93 -8.46 -3.18 15.85
CA GLY A 93 -7.17 -2.98 15.19
C GLY A 93 -7.29 -2.45 13.76
N LEU A 94 -8.40 -2.71 13.05
CA LEU A 94 -8.63 -2.20 11.69
C LEU A 94 -8.80 -0.68 11.62
N LEU A 95 -9.16 -0.05 12.74
CA LEU A 95 -9.20 1.40 12.88
C LEU A 95 -7.84 1.99 13.24
N VAL A 96 -7.00 1.21 13.94
CA VAL A 96 -5.62 1.59 14.31
C VAL A 96 -4.67 1.47 13.12
N LEU A 97 -4.84 0.43 12.30
CA LEU A 97 -4.10 0.20 11.06
C LEU A 97 -5.03 0.33 9.84
N PRO A 98 -5.44 1.54 9.45
CA PRO A 98 -6.45 1.76 8.40
C PRO A 98 -5.91 1.59 6.97
N GLN A 99 -4.64 1.23 6.77
CA GLN A 99 -3.97 1.16 5.47
C GLN A 99 -4.66 0.18 4.50
N TRP A 100 -5.29 -0.87 5.02
CA TRP A 100 -6.02 -1.86 4.23
C TRP A 100 -7.10 -1.23 3.35
N SER A 101 -7.73 -0.14 3.80
CA SER A 101 -8.89 0.46 3.13
C SER A 101 -8.52 1.02 1.75
N LEU A 102 -7.51 1.88 1.68
CA LEU A 102 -7.03 2.47 0.43
C LEU A 102 -6.35 1.44 -0.47
N LEU A 103 -5.58 0.51 0.12
CA LEU A 103 -4.93 -0.56 -0.65
C LEU A 103 -5.94 -1.46 -1.35
N ALA A 104 -6.94 -1.97 -0.59
CA ALA A 104 -7.99 -2.84 -1.12
C ALA A 104 -8.81 -2.10 -2.17
N LEU A 105 -9.26 -0.88 -1.87
CA LEU A 105 -10.10 -0.10 -2.79
C LEU A 105 -9.37 0.19 -4.10
N THR A 106 -8.11 0.59 -4.04
CA THR A 106 -7.31 0.91 -5.24
C THR A 106 -7.13 -0.29 -6.15
N GLY A 107 -6.70 -1.43 -5.58
CA GLY A 107 -6.45 -2.66 -6.33
C GLY A 107 -7.74 -3.28 -6.87
N ALA A 108 -8.77 -3.40 -6.03
CA ALA A 108 -10.05 -3.99 -6.41
C ALA A 108 -10.76 -3.18 -7.51
N LEU A 109 -10.73 -1.85 -7.45
CA LEU A 109 -11.31 -1.01 -8.51
C LEU A 109 -10.59 -1.20 -9.85
N TYR A 110 -9.25 -1.35 -9.84
CA TYR A 110 -8.50 -1.62 -11.06
C TYR A 110 -8.88 -2.98 -11.66
N LEU A 111 -8.82 -4.04 -10.84
CA LEU A 111 -9.13 -5.40 -11.27
C LEU A 111 -10.57 -5.50 -11.78
N TRP A 112 -11.52 -4.90 -11.08
CA TRP A 112 -12.91 -4.85 -11.51
C TRP A 112 -13.06 -4.13 -12.86
N ALA A 113 -12.38 -2.99 -13.04
CA ALA A 113 -12.40 -2.26 -14.29
C ALA A 113 -11.75 -3.04 -15.45
N ASN A 114 -10.84 -3.97 -15.15
CA ASN A 114 -10.09 -4.76 -16.13
C ASN A 114 -10.57 -6.22 -16.28
N ARG A 115 -11.67 -6.61 -15.62
CA ARG A 115 -12.15 -8.00 -15.57
C ARG A 115 -12.48 -8.66 -16.92
N ALA A 116 -12.76 -7.85 -17.95
CA ALA A 116 -13.05 -8.35 -19.30
C ALA A 116 -11.77 -8.65 -20.11
N ALA A 117 -10.60 -8.31 -19.57
CA ALA A 117 -9.29 -8.49 -20.20
C ALA A 117 -8.36 -9.39 -19.37
N LEU A 118 -8.92 -10.09 -18.38
CA LEU A 118 -8.29 -11.13 -17.55
C LEU A 118 -8.95 -12.47 -17.87
#